data_AF-A0A350WMJ3-F1
#
_entry.id   AF-A0A350WMJ3-F1
#
_cell.length_a   1.000
_cell.length_b   1.000
_cell.length_c   1.000
_cell.angle_alpha   90.00
_cell.angle_beta   90.00
_cell.angle_gamma   90.00
#
_symmetry.space_group_name_H-M   'P 1'
#
loop_
_entity.id
_entity.type
_entity.pdbx_description
1 polymer ?
#
loop_
_entity_poly.entity_id
_entity_poly.type
_entity_poly.pdbx_seq_one_letter_code
_entity_poly.pdbx_strand_id
1 'polypeptide(L)'
;PKAVTFSVGAKGFDGAVYKAFGAQDIVIGIKDFDDAFMIQSNPPELASALLLQNADLRAMIQTLKPYELQYKDRFASCRLLRSQADEAVLLNMLALARKLAETIEGSA
;
A
#
# COMPACT_ATOMS: atom_id res chain seq x y z
N PRO A 1 -2.43 -22.55 -2.39
CA PRO A 1 -2.78 -21.15 -2.06
C PRO A 1 -2.02 -20.19 -2.99
N LYS A 2 -2.72 -19.39 -3.80
CA LYS A 2 -2.06 -18.37 -4.63
C LYS A 2 -1.42 -17.34 -3.69
N ALA A 3 -0.17 -16.97 -3.94
CA ALA A 3 0.53 -15.97 -3.14
C ALA A 3 -0.21 -14.64 -3.25
N VAL A 4 -0.59 -14.06 -2.11
CA VAL A 4 -1.22 -12.75 -2.03
C VAL A 4 -0.14 -11.68 -2.07
N THR A 5 -0.24 -10.77 -3.02
CA THR A 5 0.64 -9.61 -3.14
C THR A 5 -0.16 -8.33 -3.29
N PHE A 6 0.27 -7.31 -2.57
CA PHE A 6 -0.25 -5.96 -2.68
C PHE A 6 0.91 -4.97 -2.57
N SER A 7 0.88 -3.92 -3.39
CA SER A 7 1.80 -2.80 -3.27
C SER A 7 1.12 -1.50 -3.68
N VAL A 8 1.49 -0.42 -3.00
CA VAL A 8 1.07 0.95 -3.33
C VAL A 8 2.23 1.91 -3.11
N GLY A 9 2.42 2.83 -4.05
CA GLY A 9 3.47 3.84 -4.00
C GLY A 9 3.01 5.14 -4.64
N ALA A 10 3.53 6.27 -4.17
CA ALA A 10 3.20 7.57 -4.76
C ALA A 10 3.70 7.67 -6.22
N LYS A 11 2.85 8.17 -7.12
CA LYS A 11 3.24 8.42 -8.51
C LYS A 11 4.29 9.53 -8.58
N GLY A 12 5.18 9.44 -9.58
CA GLY A 12 6.31 10.37 -9.75
C GLY A 12 7.61 9.91 -9.08
N PHE A 13 7.62 8.72 -8.47
CA PHE A 13 8.81 8.05 -7.98
C PHE A 13 9.02 6.78 -8.81
N ASP A 14 9.96 6.80 -9.76
CA ASP A 14 10.14 5.78 -10.82
C ASP A 14 10.47 4.34 -10.33
N GLY A 15 10.65 4.13 -9.03
CA GLY A 15 10.90 2.82 -8.43
C GLY A 15 9.95 2.44 -7.29
N ALA A 16 8.83 3.14 -7.13
CA ALA A 16 7.94 3.08 -5.96
C ALA A 16 7.11 1.78 -5.83
N VAL A 17 6.90 1.08 -6.93
CA VAL A 17 6.11 -0.15 -6.92
C VAL A 17 6.97 -1.27 -7.49
N TYR A 18 7.35 -2.21 -6.62
CA TYR A 18 7.97 -3.47 -7.02
C TYR A 18 7.21 -4.04 -8.22
N LYS A 19 7.92 -4.33 -9.32
CA LYS A 19 7.43 -5.23 -10.38
C LYS A 19 7.30 -6.64 -9.80
N ALA A 20 6.32 -6.86 -8.93
CA ALA A 20 5.98 -8.17 -8.43
C ALA A 20 5.42 -8.96 -9.60
N PHE A 21 6.16 -9.98 -10.07
CA PHE A 21 5.74 -10.85 -11.17
C PHE A 21 4.31 -11.36 -10.94
N GLY A 22 3.38 -10.95 -11.81
CA GLY A 22 1.96 -11.34 -11.77
C GLY A 22 1.00 -10.35 -11.10
N ALA A 23 1.48 -9.28 -10.46
CA ALA A 23 0.61 -8.20 -9.98
C ALA A 23 0.19 -7.30 -11.15
N GLN A 24 -1.07 -6.88 -11.15
CA GLN A 24 -1.65 -6.01 -12.17
C GLN A 24 -1.82 -4.60 -11.61
N ASP A 25 -1.70 -3.58 -12.46
CA ASP A 25 -2.02 -2.21 -12.09
C ASP A 25 -3.53 -2.08 -11.85
N ILE A 26 -3.90 -1.57 -10.68
CA ILE A 26 -5.30 -1.45 -10.25
C ILE A 26 -5.69 0.02 -10.16
N VAL A 27 -6.86 0.33 -10.70
CA VAL A 27 -7.58 1.59 -10.50
C VAL A 27 -8.74 1.29 -9.56
N ILE A 28 -8.77 1.92 -8.39
CA ILE A 28 -9.81 1.65 -7.39
C ILE A 28 -11.08 2.49 -7.62
N GLY A 29 -11.04 3.49 -8.51
CA GLY A 29 -12.17 4.33 -8.85
C GLY A 29 -12.32 5.56 -7.95
N ILE A 30 -11.29 5.89 -7.17
CA ILE A 30 -11.23 7.11 -6.36
C ILE A 30 -10.22 8.04 -7.01
N LYS A 31 -10.73 8.99 -7.81
CA LYS A 31 -9.92 9.84 -8.69
C LYS A 31 -8.68 10.42 -8.02
N ASP A 32 -8.81 11.12 -6.89
CA ASP A 32 -7.68 11.77 -6.22
C ASP A 32 -6.64 10.76 -5.71
N PHE A 33 -7.07 9.54 -5.36
CA PHE A 33 -6.18 8.48 -4.92
C PHE A 33 -5.48 7.83 -6.11
N ASP A 34 -6.24 7.49 -7.16
CA ASP A 34 -5.72 6.90 -8.39
C ASP A 34 -4.78 7.87 -9.13
N ASP A 35 -4.99 9.18 -9.03
CA ASP A 35 -4.10 10.20 -9.59
C ASP A 35 -2.80 10.36 -8.77
N ALA A 36 -2.85 10.11 -7.47
CA ALA A 36 -1.70 10.27 -6.56
C ALA A 36 -0.85 9.00 -6.38
N PHE A 37 -1.44 7.81 -6.55
CA PHE A 37 -0.81 6.53 -6.21
C PHE A 37 -0.91 5.53 -7.34
N MET A 38 0.13 4.71 -7.47
CA MET A 38 0.13 3.51 -8.30
C MET A 38 -0.09 2.31 -7.38
N ILE A 39 -1.05 1.46 -7.74
CA ILE A 39 -1.47 0.32 -6.94
C ILE A 39 -1.28 -0.94 -7.78
N GLN A 40 -0.68 -1.96 -7.20
CA GLN A 40 -0.57 -3.27 -7.81
C GLN A 40 -1.06 -4.35 -6.84
N SER A 41 -1.82 -5.32 -7.36
CA SER A 41 -2.21 -6.46 -6.53
C SER A 41 -2.38 -7.76 -7.32
N ASN A 42 -2.32 -8.86 -6.56
CA ASN A 42 -2.69 -10.19 -6.97
C ASN A 42 -3.30 -10.93 -5.75
N PRO A 43 -4.57 -11.34 -5.79
CA PRO A 43 -5.52 -11.14 -6.90
C PRO A 43 -5.88 -9.64 -7.11
N PRO A 44 -6.35 -9.25 -8.30
CA PRO A 44 -6.74 -7.85 -8.59
C PRO A 44 -7.86 -7.33 -7.67
N GLU A 45 -8.81 -8.19 -7.28
CA GLU A 45 -9.95 -7.78 -6.45
C GLU A 45 -9.52 -7.33 -5.04
N LEU A 46 -8.35 -7.80 -4.58
CA LEU A 46 -7.84 -7.50 -3.25
C LEU A 46 -7.62 -6.00 -3.04
N ALA A 47 -6.94 -5.32 -3.96
CA ALA A 47 -6.67 -3.88 -3.82
C ALA A 47 -7.96 -3.07 -3.72
N SER A 48 -8.93 -3.37 -4.58
CA SER A 48 -10.24 -2.73 -4.57
C SER A 48 -10.97 -3.00 -3.25
N ALA A 49 -11.02 -4.24 -2.79
CA ALA A 49 -11.66 -4.59 -1.51
C ALA A 49 -10.99 -3.87 -0.33
N LEU A 50 -9.66 -3.92 -0.24
CA LEU A 50 -8.90 -3.28 0.83
C LEU A 50 -9.10 -1.77 0.85
N LEU A 51 -8.87 -1.09 -0.28
CA LEU A 51 -8.82 0.36 -0.31
C LEU A 51 -10.22 0.99 -0.37
N LEU A 52 -11.20 0.38 -1.05
CA LEU A 52 -12.56 0.92 -1.07
C LEU A 52 -13.24 0.76 0.28
N GLN A 53 -13.08 -0.39 0.94
CA GLN A 53 -13.78 -0.67 2.19
C GLN A 53 -13.09 -0.08 3.42
N ASN A 54 -11.79 0.27 3.33
CA ASN A 54 -11.03 0.79 4.46
C ASN A 54 -10.58 2.24 4.21
N ALA A 55 -11.49 3.17 4.51
CA ALA A 55 -11.21 4.62 4.41
C ALA A 55 -10.02 5.05 5.28
N ASP A 56 -9.87 4.48 6.47
CA ASP A 56 -8.76 4.78 7.38
C ASP A 56 -7.41 4.40 6.76
N LEU A 57 -7.31 3.19 6.19
CA LEU A 57 -6.09 2.73 5.53
C LEU A 57 -5.73 3.66 4.36
N ARG A 58 -6.71 4.06 3.55
CA ARG A 58 -6.47 5.04 2.48
C ARG A 58 -6.00 6.39 3.01
N ALA A 59 -6.62 6.90 4.07
CA ALA A 59 -6.26 8.19 4.66
C ALA A 59 -4.82 8.16 5.20
N MET A 60 -4.41 7.05 5.82
CA MET A 60 -3.03 6.86 6.27
C MET A 60 -2.05 6.85 5.09
N ILE A 61 -2.38 6.15 3.99
CA ILE A 61 -1.57 6.14 2.76
C ILE A 61 -1.47 7.55 2.16
N GLN A 62 -2.59 8.28 2.05
CA GLN A 62 -2.64 9.64 1.54
C GLN A 62 -1.82 10.62 2.39
N THR A 63 -1.85 10.46 3.70
CA THR A 63 -1.14 11.33 4.65
C THR A 63 0.37 11.06 4.62
N LEU A 64 0.76 9.79 4.71
CA LEU A 64 2.17 9.43 4.80
C LEU A 64 2.89 9.53 3.45
N LYS A 65 2.14 9.32 2.35
CA LYS A 65 2.63 9.24 0.96
C LYS A 65 3.85 8.31 0.88
N PRO A 66 3.68 7.01 1.18
CA PRO A 66 4.77 6.07 1.13
C PRO A 66 5.42 6.06 -0.24
N TYR A 67 6.75 5.99 -0.24
CA TYR A 67 7.47 5.63 -1.46
C TYR A 67 7.06 4.23 -1.87
N GLU A 68 6.97 3.32 -0.91
CA GLU A 68 6.52 1.95 -1.13
C GLU A 68 5.84 1.42 0.13
N LEU A 69 4.62 0.94 -0.01
CA LEU A 69 3.92 0.15 1.00
C LEU A 69 3.56 -1.18 0.36
N GLN A 70 4.02 -2.30 0.92
CA GLN A 70 3.83 -3.62 0.34
C GLN A 70 3.40 -4.66 1.37
N TYR A 71 2.68 -5.67 0.89
CA TYR A 71 2.39 -6.92 1.58
C TYR A 71 2.70 -8.10 0.66
N LYS A 72 3.51 -9.04 1.14
CA LYS A 72 3.85 -10.28 0.44
C LYS A 72 4.26 -11.34 1.44
N ASP A 73 3.82 -12.59 1.25
CA ASP A 73 4.26 -13.73 2.06
C ASP A 73 4.17 -13.49 3.59
N ARG A 74 3.08 -12.85 4.04
CA ARG A 74 2.85 -12.42 5.44
C ARG A 74 3.84 -11.40 6.00
N PHE A 75 4.48 -10.66 5.11
CA PHE A 75 5.38 -9.58 5.47
C PHE A 75 4.84 -8.25 4.92
N ALA A 76 4.60 -7.30 5.84
CA ALA A 76 4.24 -5.93 5.50
C ALA A 76 5.44 -5.00 5.72
N SER A 77 5.70 -4.09 4.78
CA SER A 77 6.73 -3.07 4.94
C SER A 77 6.32 -1.75 4.34
N CYS A 78 6.70 -0.66 5.01
CA CYS A 78 6.51 0.71 4.57
C CYS A 78 7.89 1.37 4.41
N ARG A 79 8.15 1.97 3.26
CA ARG A 79 9.35 2.75 2.95
C ARG A 79 8.96 4.19 2.63
N LEU A 80 9.69 5.13 3.21
CA LEU A 80 9.59 6.55 2.90
C LEU A 80 10.92 7.05 2.35
N LEU A 81 10.87 7.95 1.38
CA LEU A 81 12.02 8.73 0.95
C LEU A 81 12.05 10.04 1.73
N ARG A 82 12.70 10.05 2.90
CA ARG A 82 12.94 11.27 3.67
C ARG A 82 14.36 11.28 4.24
N SER A 83 15.00 12.44 4.23
CA SER A 83 16.36 12.63 4.77
C SER A 83 16.41 12.65 6.29
N GLN A 84 15.29 12.98 6.96
CA GLN A 84 15.15 12.92 8.40
C GLN A 84 13.79 12.31 8.74
N ALA A 85 13.78 11.37 9.68
CA ALA A 85 12.58 10.77 10.24
C ALA A 85 12.61 11.00 11.74
N ASP A 86 11.62 11.73 12.24
CA ASP A 86 11.37 11.82 13.68
C ASP A 86 10.63 10.56 14.17
N GLU A 87 10.51 10.44 15.50
CA GLU A 87 9.84 9.31 16.14
C GLU A 87 8.39 9.16 15.67
N ALA A 88 7.66 10.27 15.49
CA ALA A 88 6.27 10.23 15.06
C ALA A 88 6.13 9.66 13.64
N VAL A 89 7.03 10.01 12.73
CA VAL A 89 7.08 9.44 11.38
C VAL A 89 7.33 7.94 11.44
N LEU A 90 8.28 7.48 12.25
CA LEU A 90 8.58 6.05 12.41
C LEU A 90 7.38 5.28 12.97
N LEU A 91 6.71 5.83 13.99
CA LEU A 91 5.49 5.25 14.55
C LEU A 91 4.36 5.18 13.52
N ASN A 92 4.19 6.22 12.70
CA ASN A 92 3.19 6.23 11.63
C ASN A 92 3.50 5.20 10.53
N MET A 93 4.77 4.97 10.19
CA MET A 93 5.18 3.92 9.24
C MET A 93 4.84 2.53 9.78
N LEU A 94 5.15 2.26 11.05
CA LEU A 94 4.85 0.99 11.71
C LEU A 94 3.33 0.78 11.82
N ALA A 95 2.59 1.81 12.22
CA ALA A 95 1.14 1.77 12.28
C ALA A 95 0.51 1.48 10.92
N LEU A 96 1.02 2.08 9.85
CA LEU A 96 0.54 1.83 8.48
C LEU A 96 0.82 0.40 8.02
N ALA A 97 2.05 -0.09 8.21
CA ALA A 97 2.41 -1.46 7.85
C ALA A 97 1.57 -2.49 8.63
N ARG A 98 1.36 -2.25 9.94
CA ARG A 98 0.51 -3.07 10.80
C ARG A 98 -0.94 -3.06 10.32
N LYS A 99 -1.52 -1.88 10.08
CA LYS A 99 -2.90 -1.75 9.61
C LYS A 99 -3.11 -2.47 8.28
N LEU A 100 -2.16 -2.38 7.36
CA LEU A 100 -2.21 -3.12 6.10
C LEU A 100 -2.28 -4.64 6.34
N ALA A 101 -1.38 -5.18 7.17
CA ALA A 101 -1.35 -6.61 7.47
C ALA A 101 -2.65 -7.08 8.13
N GLU A 102 -3.13 -6.36 9.15
CA GLU A 102 -4.39 -6.67 9.85
C GLU A 102 -5.58 -6.65 8.87
N THR A 103 -5.61 -5.71 7.93
CA THR A 103 -6.70 -5.60 6.96
C THR A 103 -6.67 -6.76 5.95
N ILE A 104 -5.49 -7.16 5.48
CA ILE A 104 -5.33 -8.28 4.54
C ILE A 104 -5.65 -9.62 5.21
N GLU A 105 -5.14 -9.83 6.42
CA GLU A 105 -5.31 -11.10 7.15
C GLU A 105 -6.72 -11.24 7.75
N GLY A 106 -7.36 -10.12 8.13
CA GLY A 106 -8.75 -10.12 8.57
C GLY A 106 -9.77 -10.25 7.43
N SER A 107 -9.34 -10.09 6.16
CA SER A 107 -10.19 -10.27 4.97
C SER A 107 -10.05 -11.65 4.31
N ALA A 108 -9.15 -12.51 4.83
CA ALA A 108 -8.80 -13.82 4.26
C ALA A 108 -9.57 -14.99 4.87
#